data_AF-A0A956EJQ3-F1
#
_entry.id   AF-A0A956EJQ3-F1
#
_cell.length_a   1.000
_cell.length_b   1.000
_cell.length_c   1.000
_cell.angle_alpha   90.00
_cell.angle_beta   90.00
_cell.angle_gamma   90.00
#
_symmetry.space_group_name_H-M   'P 1'
#
loop_
_entity.id
_entity.type
_entity.pdbx_description
1 polymer ?
#
loop_
_entity_poly.entity_id
_entity_poly.type
_entity_poly.pdbx_seq_one_letter_code
_entity_poly.pdbx_strand_id
1 'polypeptide(L)'
;MRIARLGLALGILGLAGAAALAPSCAQPECVVPDYTEPECRVVVENALARIDAAAGAELRFREPAVESGLAWDALGHLAEPNPGELQARVATLGDFALAIRAPEERPATIDLDLRNVAPAATLSVGPPGAGVDLPPTDDALLRRRLSVDVPAGGEVEVRGRIECPERYHLIFVGDIQTNPTQFERILDRIADDVAVQAAAGEPILGLVIVGDLTEWSNAEEFVRIAEILGNAPVPVAVTAGNHDIFRSSVAIYNETFGPGNYAFTACRTRIAMLDTGSAELARSIEGRLGELLDPQGADFLIAATHYPPY
;
A
#
# COMPACT_ATOMS: atom_id res chain seq x y z
N MET A 1 -31.24 67.43 44.69
CA MET A 1 -30.22 66.36 44.74
C MET A 1 -30.64 65.28 43.74
N ARG A 2 -29.85 65.09 42.68
CA ARG A 2 -30.09 64.13 41.59
C ARG A 2 -29.60 62.75 42.04
N ILE A 3 -30.41 61.69 41.87
CA ILE A 3 -29.97 60.30 42.04
C ILE A 3 -30.11 59.59 40.69
N ALA A 4 -29.02 58.94 40.31
CA ALA A 4 -28.67 58.45 38.99
C ALA A 4 -29.39 57.16 38.60
N ARG A 5 -29.62 57.01 37.29
CA ARG A 5 -30.03 55.75 36.64
C ARG A 5 -28.80 54.85 36.49
N LEU A 6 -28.86 53.63 37.00
CA LEU A 6 -27.89 52.56 36.74
C LEU A 6 -28.44 51.69 35.60
N GLY A 7 -27.76 51.70 34.45
CA GLY A 7 -28.05 50.81 33.32
C GLY A 7 -27.27 49.50 33.49
N LEU A 8 -27.97 48.37 33.41
CA LEU A 8 -27.37 47.04 33.42
C LEU A 8 -27.23 46.58 31.96
N ALA A 9 -25.99 46.44 31.49
CA ALA A 9 -25.67 45.88 30.18
C ALA A 9 -25.59 44.35 30.28
N LEU A 10 -26.43 43.64 29.52
CA LEU A 10 -26.40 42.19 29.37
C LEU A 10 -25.25 41.83 28.40
N GLY A 11 -24.23 41.14 28.90
CA GLY A 11 -23.18 40.53 28.08
C GLY A 11 -23.65 39.18 27.53
N ILE A 12 -23.64 39.04 26.20
CA ILE A 12 -23.86 37.78 25.49
C ILE A 12 -22.52 37.03 25.49
N LEU A 13 -22.41 35.95 26.27
CA LEU A 13 -21.31 34.99 26.14
C LEU A 13 -21.59 34.10 24.93
N GLY A 14 -20.70 34.13 23.94
CA GLY A 14 -20.70 33.20 22.82
C GLY A 14 -20.27 31.80 23.29
N LEU A 15 -21.09 30.79 22.97
CA LEU A 15 -20.66 29.39 23.04
C LEU A 15 -19.64 29.15 21.91
N ALA A 16 -18.38 28.95 22.29
CA ALA A 16 -17.40 28.32 21.42
C ALA A 16 -17.78 26.84 21.26
N GLY A 17 -18.08 26.42 20.03
CA GLY A 17 -18.30 25.02 19.69
C GLY A 17 -17.01 24.24 19.86
N ALA A 18 -16.97 23.34 20.84
CA ALA A 18 -15.95 22.30 20.90
C ALA A 18 -16.20 21.35 19.73
N ALA A 19 -15.29 21.34 18.76
CA ALA A 19 -15.22 20.30 17.75
C ALA A 19 -15.01 18.97 18.48
N ALA A 20 -16.02 18.10 18.45
CA ALA A 20 -15.89 16.75 18.95
C ALA A 20 -14.87 16.01 18.07
N LEU A 21 -13.67 15.78 18.61
CA LEU A 21 -12.77 14.78 18.08
C LEU A 21 -13.52 13.45 18.12
N ALA A 22 -13.85 12.91 16.94
CA ALA A 22 -14.39 11.56 16.85
C ALA A 22 -13.39 10.62 17.55
N PRO A 23 -13.84 9.76 18.47
CA PRO A 23 -12.95 8.76 19.04
C PRO A 23 -12.40 7.94 17.88
N SER A 24 -11.07 7.93 17.72
CA SER A 24 -10.46 6.89 16.90
C SER A 24 -10.96 5.56 17.45
N CYS A 25 -11.37 4.66 16.56
CA CYS A 25 -11.70 3.29 16.93
C CYS A 25 -10.39 2.61 17.35
N ALA A 26 -9.88 2.98 18.52
CA ALA A 26 -8.75 2.32 19.13
C ALA A 26 -9.26 0.94 19.55
N GLN A 27 -8.83 -0.10 18.82
CA GLN A 27 -9.02 -1.47 19.27
C GLN A 27 -8.27 -1.59 20.60
N PRO A 28 -8.95 -1.81 21.73
CA PRO A 28 -8.32 -1.79 23.05
C PRO A 28 -7.17 -2.78 23.16
N GLU A 29 -7.26 -3.90 22.44
CA GLU A 29 -6.19 -4.91 22.30
C GLU A 29 -4.90 -4.38 21.67
N CYS A 30 -4.95 -3.34 20.83
CA CYS A 30 -3.76 -2.79 20.17
C CYS A 30 -3.18 -1.55 20.88
N VAL A 31 -3.64 -1.25 22.11
CA VAL A 31 -3.11 -0.14 22.93
C VAL A 31 -1.74 -0.47 23.52
N VAL A 32 -1.49 -1.74 23.81
CA VAL A 32 -0.15 -2.30 24.04
C VAL A 32 0.05 -3.32 22.92
N PRO A 33 0.48 -2.88 21.74
CA PRO A 33 0.38 -3.70 20.54
C PRO A 33 1.23 -4.97 20.69
N ASP A 34 0.58 -6.10 20.48
CA ASP A 34 1.20 -7.37 20.19
C ASP A 34 0.95 -7.70 18.72
N TYR A 35 1.93 -7.45 17.87
CA TYR A 35 1.83 -7.70 16.43
C TYR A 35 1.98 -9.18 16.05
N THR A 36 2.11 -10.09 17.02
CA THR A 36 1.82 -11.52 16.77
C THR A 36 0.32 -11.74 16.63
N GLU A 37 -0.52 -10.87 17.20
CA GLU A 37 -1.97 -10.87 17.01
C GLU A 37 -2.32 -10.32 15.62
N PRO A 38 -3.09 -11.06 14.80
CA PRO A 38 -3.36 -10.67 13.42
C PRO A 38 -4.19 -9.39 13.32
N GLU A 39 -5.10 -9.12 14.27
CA GLU A 39 -5.92 -7.91 14.24
C GLU A 39 -5.09 -6.62 14.40
N CYS A 40 -4.02 -6.65 15.21
CA CYS A 40 -3.16 -5.48 15.36
C CYS A 40 -2.33 -5.18 14.11
N ARG A 41 -2.01 -6.20 13.30
CA ARG A 41 -1.39 -6.00 11.97
C ARG A 41 -2.37 -5.39 10.99
N VAL A 42 -3.65 -5.78 11.02
CA VAL A 42 -4.71 -5.15 10.21
C VAL A 42 -4.88 -3.67 10.55
N VAL A 43 -4.79 -3.30 11.83
CA VAL A 43 -4.83 -1.88 12.22
C VAL A 43 -3.66 -1.10 11.63
N VAL A 44 -2.45 -1.68 11.65
CA VAL A 44 -1.25 -1.02 11.13
C VAL A 44 -1.24 -0.92 9.60
N GLU A 45 -1.58 -1.98 8.87
CA GLU A 45 -1.62 -1.91 7.40
C GLU A 45 -2.58 -0.82 6.90
N ASN A 46 -3.73 -0.68 7.58
CA ASN A 46 -4.69 0.37 7.33
C ASN A 46 -4.15 1.76 7.63
N ALA A 47 -3.42 1.92 8.73
CA ALA A 47 -2.77 3.17 9.08
C ALA A 47 -1.65 3.55 8.10
N LEU A 48 -0.94 2.57 7.53
CA LEU A 48 0.17 2.78 6.60
C LEU A 48 -0.27 2.96 5.14
N ALA A 49 -1.54 2.65 4.81
CA ALA A 49 -2.14 2.89 3.51
C ALA A 49 -2.51 4.37 3.27
N ARG A 50 -2.39 5.21 4.32
CA ARG A 50 -2.67 6.64 4.33
C ARG A 50 -1.60 7.40 5.13
N ILE A 51 -1.21 8.59 4.70
CA ILE A 51 -0.37 9.48 5.50
C ILE A 51 -0.81 10.94 5.32
N ASP A 52 -0.76 11.71 6.41
CA ASP A 52 -0.82 13.17 6.35
C ASP A 52 0.63 13.69 6.32
N ALA A 53 1.09 14.11 5.15
CA ALA A 53 2.48 14.52 4.92
C ALA A 53 2.81 15.86 5.60
N ALA A 54 4.10 16.14 5.83
CA ALA A 54 4.57 17.40 6.43
C ALA A 54 4.15 18.63 5.62
N ALA A 55 3.97 18.47 4.30
CA ALA A 55 3.43 19.50 3.42
C ALA A 55 1.95 19.85 3.71
N GLY A 56 1.27 19.09 4.58
CA GLY A 56 -0.15 19.20 4.91
C GLY A 56 -1.07 18.49 3.92
N ALA A 57 -0.51 17.74 2.96
CA ALA A 57 -1.27 16.96 2.00
C ALA A 57 -1.57 15.56 2.55
N GLU A 58 -2.78 15.07 2.31
CA GLU A 58 -3.18 13.68 2.59
C GLU A 58 -2.84 12.82 1.36
N LEU A 59 -2.15 11.70 1.57
CA LEU A 59 -1.92 10.67 0.57
C LEU A 59 -2.61 9.39 0.99
N ARG A 60 -3.24 8.68 0.05
CA ARG A 60 -3.88 7.38 0.33
C ARG A 60 -3.98 6.51 -0.92
N PHE A 61 -3.84 5.21 -0.74
CA PHE A 61 -4.16 4.23 -1.78
C PHE A 61 -5.68 4.07 -1.95
N ARG A 62 -6.12 3.73 -3.17
CA ARG A 62 -7.53 3.48 -3.52
C ARG A 62 -7.67 2.25 -4.40
N GLU A 63 -8.85 1.64 -4.37
CA GLU A 63 -9.26 0.69 -5.40
C GLU A 63 -9.10 1.30 -6.81
N PRO A 64 -8.33 0.67 -7.71
CA PRO A 64 -8.04 1.22 -9.03
C PRO A 64 -9.28 1.40 -9.91
N ALA A 65 -10.32 0.59 -9.70
CA ALA A 65 -11.58 0.69 -10.45
C ALA A 65 -12.44 1.90 -10.06
N VAL A 66 -12.16 2.55 -8.92
CA VAL A 66 -12.95 3.67 -8.41
C VAL A 66 -12.34 5.00 -8.86
N GLU A 67 -13.06 5.78 -9.65
CA GLU A 67 -12.59 7.07 -10.20
C GLU A 67 -12.69 8.23 -9.21
N SER A 68 -13.50 8.17 -8.16
CA SER A 68 -13.56 9.23 -7.14
C SER A 68 -14.19 8.72 -5.84
N GLY A 69 -13.79 9.30 -4.70
CA GLY A 69 -14.41 8.97 -3.41
C GLY A 69 -13.50 9.20 -2.20
N LEU A 70 -14.05 9.03 -1.01
CA LEU A 70 -13.26 9.07 0.24
C LEU A 70 -12.75 7.69 0.68
N ALA A 71 -13.14 6.63 -0.03
CA ALA A 71 -12.67 5.28 0.24
C ALA A 71 -11.16 5.18 -0.01
N TRP A 72 -10.54 4.28 0.75
CA TRP A 72 -9.14 3.94 0.63
C TRP A 72 -8.99 2.45 0.95
N ASP A 73 -7.93 1.85 0.43
CA ASP A 73 -7.63 0.44 0.61
C ASP A 73 -6.14 0.25 0.94
N ALA A 74 -5.85 -0.76 1.73
CA ALA A 74 -4.48 -1.16 2.03
C ALA A 74 -3.87 -1.89 0.82
N LEU A 75 -3.54 -1.14 -0.24
CA LEU A 75 -2.92 -1.65 -1.48
C LEU A 75 -1.44 -1.23 -1.62
N GLY A 76 -0.84 -0.73 -0.54
CA GLY A 76 0.54 -0.31 -0.51
C GLY A 76 0.97 0.26 0.84
N HIS A 77 2.18 0.78 0.86
CA HIS A 77 2.81 1.41 2.02
C HIS A 77 3.20 2.85 1.69
N LEU A 78 2.83 3.79 2.55
CA LEU A 78 3.21 5.20 2.45
C LEU A 78 4.15 5.60 3.59
N ALA A 79 5.23 6.30 3.24
CA ALA A 79 6.19 6.82 4.20
C ALA A 79 6.72 8.19 3.77
N GLU A 80 7.11 9.00 4.74
CA GLU A 80 7.81 10.28 4.52
C GLU A 80 9.14 10.24 5.27
N PRO A 81 10.19 9.59 4.72
CA PRO A 81 11.48 9.47 5.40
C PRO A 81 12.15 10.82 5.65
N ASN A 82 11.91 11.81 4.78
CA ASN A 82 12.32 13.19 4.96
C ASN A 82 11.13 14.10 4.65
N PRO A 83 10.98 15.26 5.34
CA PRO A 83 9.89 16.19 5.06
C PRO A 83 9.84 16.60 3.58
N GLY A 84 8.71 16.34 2.93
CA GLY A 84 8.46 16.62 1.51
C GLY A 84 8.91 15.51 0.54
N GLU A 85 9.68 14.52 0.99
CA GLU A 85 10.06 13.35 0.19
C GLU A 85 9.13 12.18 0.50
N LEU A 86 8.08 12.01 -0.30
CA LEU A 86 7.10 10.96 -0.07
C LEU A 86 7.48 9.70 -0.84
N GLN A 87 7.37 8.55 -0.15
CA GLN A 87 7.58 7.24 -0.72
C GLN A 87 6.26 6.47 -0.71
N ALA A 88 5.93 5.87 -1.84
CA ALA A 88 4.79 4.96 -1.95
C ALA A 88 5.25 3.65 -2.57
N ARG A 89 5.21 2.57 -1.79
CA ARG A 89 5.42 1.22 -2.31
C ARG A 89 4.07 0.62 -2.68
N VAL A 90 3.88 0.31 -3.95
CA VAL A 90 2.68 -0.41 -4.43
C VAL A 90 2.80 -1.88 -4.00
N ALA A 91 1.77 -2.46 -3.39
CA ALA A 91 1.80 -3.87 -2.99
C ALA A 91 1.36 -4.84 -4.10
N THR A 92 0.66 -4.33 -5.13
CA THR A 92 0.03 -5.13 -6.19
C THR A 92 0.95 -5.35 -7.39
N LEU A 93 0.61 -6.34 -8.23
CA LEU A 93 1.30 -6.60 -9.51
C LEU A 93 0.59 -5.99 -10.73
N GLY A 94 -0.55 -5.34 -10.50
CA GLY A 94 -1.43 -4.84 -11.55
C GLY A 94 -1.66 -3.34 -11.40
N ASP A 95 -2.87 -2.92 -11.71
CA ASP A 95 -3.26 -1.53 -11.60
C ASP A 95 -3.20 -1.05 -10.13
N PHE A 96 -2.90 0.23 -9.96
CA PHE A 96 -2.95 0.91 -8.67
C PHE A 96 -3.47 2.34 -8.83
N ALA A 97 -4.02 2.89 -7.75
CA ALA A 97 -4.40 4.30 -7.67
C ALA A 97 -3.94 4.89 -6.32
N LEU A 98 -3.31 6.06 -6.40
CA LEU A 98 -2.89 6.86 -5.26
C LEU A 98 -3.54 8.24 -5.37
N ALA A 99 -4.31 8.64 -4.37
CA ALA A 99 -4.90 9.97 -4.30
C ALA A 99 -4.06 10.87 -3.41
N ILE A 100 -3.86 12.11 -3.84
CA ILE A 100 -3.11 13.15 -3.15
C ILE A 100 -4.02 14.36 -3.03
N ARG A 101 -4.38 14.76 -1.80
CA ARG A 101 -5.23 15.90 -1.52
C ARG A 101 -4.45 16.99 -0.80
N ALA A 102 -4.47 18.21 -1.35
CA ALA A 102 -3.87 19.37 -0.70
C ALA A 102 -4.82 19.97 0.35
N PRO A 103 -4.29 20.71 1.34
CA PRO A 103 -5.11 21.47 2.28
C PRO A 103 -5.92 22.56 1.54
N GLU A 104 -7.06 22.96 2.11
CA GLU A 104 -8.00 23.92 1.50
C GLU A 104 -7.34 25.29 1.24
N GLU A 105 -6.40 25.70 2.09
CA GLU A 105 -5.87 27.07 2.08
C GLU A 105 -4.65 27.25 1.16
N ARG A 106 -3.98 26.18 0.74
CA ARG A 106 -2.73 26.28 -0.02
C ARG A 106 -2.49 25.10 -0.95
N PRO A 107 -1.91 25.34 -2.14
CA PRO A 107 -1.46 24.24 -2.99
C PRO A 107 -0.31 23.48 -2.33
N ALA A 108 -0.07 22.26 -2.79
CA ALA A 108 1.06 21.44 -2.39
C ALA A 108 1.81 20.95 -3.64
N THR A 109 3.13 20.91 -3.58
CA THR A 109 3.97 20.20 -4.54
C THR A 109 4.59 19.03 -3.81
N ILE A 110 4.40 17.83 -4.34
CA ILE A 110 4.83 16.58 -3.71
C ILE A 110 5.87 15.91 -4.59
N ASP A 111 7.07 15.70 -4.06
CA ASP A 111 8.06 14.84 -4.68
C ASP A 111 7.79 13.40 -4.26
N LEU A 112 7.28 12.61 -5.20
CA LEU A 112 6.79 11.26 -5.00
C LEU A 112 7.75 10.23 -5.60
N ASP A 113 8.24 9.34 -4.74
CA ASP A 113 9.03 8.17 -5.08
C ASP A 113 8.15 6.91 -5.05
N LEU A 114 7.61 6.54 -6.21
CA LEU A 114 6.87 5.30 -6.38
C LEU A 114 7.84 4.12 -6.51
N ARG A 115 7.62 3.08 -5.72
CA ARG A 115 8.39 1.84 -5.72
C ARG A 115 7.49 0.65 -6.04
N ASN A 116 8.13 -0.41 -6.54
CA ASN A 116 7.48 -1.64 -6.97
C ASN A 116 6.50 -1.43 -8.14
N VAL A 117 6.83 -0.50 -9.06
CA VAL A 117 6.03 -0.19 -10.24
C VAL A 117 6.72 -0.77 -11.47
N ALA A 118 6.00 -1.55 -12.27
CA ALA A 118 6.57 -2.14 -13.50
C ALA A 118 7.07 -1.05 -14.46
N PRO A 119 8.25 -1.22 -15.10
CA PRO A 119 8.73 -0.31 -16.15
C PRO A 119 7.72 -0.14 -17.29
N ALA A 120 7.03 -1.22 -17.64
CA ALA A 120 5.98 -1.28 -18.65
C ALA A 120 4.67 -0.57 -18.26
N ALA A 121 4.52 -0.13 -17.00
CA ALA A 121 3.32 0.55 -16.56
C ALA A 121 3.22 1.96 -17.17
N THR A 122 2.06 2.25 -17.75
CA THR A 122 1.67 3.62 -18.09
C THR A 122 1.14 4.27 -16.82
N LEU A 123 1.71 5.43 -16.46
CA LEU A 123 1.20 6.20 -15.34
C LEU A 123 0.25 7.27 -15.83
N SER A 124 -0.80 7.60 -15.08
CA SER A 124 -1.67 8.74 -15.35
C SER A 124 -1.63 9.67 -14.15
N VAL A 125 -1.36 10.96 -14.37
CA VAL A 125 -1.24 11.97 -13.30
C VAL A 125 -2.15 13.15 -13.59
N GLY A 126 -3.06 13.48 -12.68
CA GLY A 126 -3.92 14.66 -12.79
C GLY A 126 -5.20 14.53 -11.97
N PRO A 127 -6.19 15.41 -12.17
CA PRO A 127 -7.47 15.29 -11.49
C PRO A 127 -8.13 13.92 -11.76
N PRO A 128 -8.96 13.42 -10.83
CA PRO A 128 -9.66 12.16 -11.05
C PRO A 128 -10.45 12.15 -12.38
N GLY A 129 -10.23 11.13 -13.21
CA GLY A 129 -10.84 11.01 -14.54
C GLY A 129 -10.26 11.91 -15.65
N ALA A 130 -9.28 12.76 -15.34
CA ALA A 130 -8.67 13.71 -16.29
C ALA A 130 -7.13 13.72 -16.22
N GLY A 131 -6.53 12.60 -15.83
CA GLY A 131 -5.07 12.43 -15.77
C GLY A 131 -4.40 12.52 -17.14
N VAL A 132 -3.15 12.99 -17.14
CA VAL A 132 -2.26 12.96 -18.30
C VAL A 132 -1.39 11.72 -18.21
N ASP A 133 -1.37 10.94 -19.28
CA ASP A 133 -0.58 9.72 -19.35
C ASP A 133 0.91 10.04 -19.55
N LEU A 134 1.73 9.45 -18.69
CA LEU A 134 3.18 9.34 -18.77
C LEU A 134 3.50 7.94 -19.29
N PRO A 135 4.28 7.83 -20.38
CA PRO A 135 4.55 6.53 -20.99
C PRO A 135 5.34 5.60 -20.04
N PRO A 136 5.40 4.30 -20.38
CA PRO A 136 6.39 3.37 -19.84
C PRO A 136 7.81 3.93 -19.87
N THR A 137 8.66 3.42 -18.99
CA THR A 137 10.09 3.79 -18.93
C THR A 137 10.96 2.66 -19.46
N ASP A 138 12.08 3.02 -20.08
CA ASP A 138 13.12 2.06 -20.50
C ASP A 138 14.06 1.68 -19.34
N ASP A 139 13.91 2.32 -18.17
CA ASP A 139 14.64 1.97 -16.96
C ASP A 139 14.13 0.63 -16.41
N ALA A 140 15.04 -0.33 -16.21
CA ALA A 140 14.72 -1.64 -15.64
C ALA A 140 14.36 -1.59 -14.15
N LEU A 141 14.54 -0.43 -13.49
CA LEU A 141 14.19 -0.27 -12.08
C LEU A 141 12.67 -0.27 -11.86
N LEU A 142 12.22 -0.94 -10.79
CA LEU A 142 10.83 -0.93 -10.34
C LEU A 142 10.46 0.38 -9.62
N ARG A 143 10.86 1.52 -10.17
CA ARG A 143 10.82 2.82 -9.51
C ARG A 143 10.41 3.93 -10.47
N ARG A 144 9.54 4.82 -10.01
CA ARG A 144 9.11 6.02 -10.76
C ARG A 144 9.14 7.23 -9.83
N ARG A 145 9.88 8.27 -10.21
CA ARG A 145 9.90 9.54 -9.47
C ARG A 145 9.08 10.59 -10.20
N LEU A 146 8.19 11.24 -9.47
CA LEU A 146 7.27 12.24 -9.99
C LEU A 146 7.31 13.47 -9.10
N SER A 147 7.11 14.65 -9.68
CA SER A 147 6.77 15.86 -8.92
C SER A 147 5.33 16.21 -9.26
N VAL A 148 4.47 16.23 -8.25
CA VAL A 148 3.02 16.33 -8.41
C VAL A 148 2.52 17.62 -7.79
N ASP A 149 2.02 18.52 -8.64
CA ASP A 149 1.38 19.76 -8.20
C ASP A 149 -0.10 19.54 -7.93
N VAL A 150 -0.52 19.83 -6.70
CA VAL A 150 -1.89 19.67 -6.22
C VAL A 150 -2.47 21.05 -5.88
N PRO A 151 -3.54 21.50 -6.57
CA PRO A 151 -4.19 22.78 -6.28
C PRO A 151 -4.73 22.84 -4.84
N ALA A 152 -4.83 24.05 -4.26
CA ALA A 152 -5.43 24.24 -2.93
C ALA A 152 -6.85 23.65 -2.87
N GLY A 153 -7.13 22.83 -1.84
CA GLY A 153 -8.38 22.08 -1.70
C GLY A 153 -8.64 21.02 -2.78
N GLY A 154 -7.72 20.90 -3.75
CA GLY A 154 -7.81 19.99 -4.88
C GLY A 154 -7.29 18.60 -4.55
N GLU A 155 -7.62 17.67 -5.44
CA GLU A 155 -7.15 16.29 -5.42
C GLU A 155 -6.53 15.95 -6.78
N VAL A 156 -5.38 15.28 -6.74
CA VAL A 156 -4.71 14.70 -7.90
C VAL A 156 -4.56 13.21 -7.65
N GLU A 157 -4.75 12.41 -8.69
CA GLU A 157 -4.51 10.98 -8.67
C GLU A 157 -3.28 10.64 -9.49
N VAL A 158 -2.54 9.65 -8.98
CA VAL A 158 -1.48 8.94 -9.68
C VAL A 158 -1.94 7.50 -9.86
N ARG A 159 -2.20 7.10 -11.10
CA ARG A 159 -2.67 5.75 -11.46
C ARG A 159 -1.61 5.02 -12.24
N GLY A 160 -1.36 3.76 -11.92
CA GLY A 160 -0.58 2.88 -12.78
C GLY A 160 -1.49 1.89 -13.47
N ARG A 161 -1.24 1.66 -14.76
CA ARG A 161 -1.92 0.65 -15.57
C ARG A 161 -0.91 -0.18 -16.33
N ILE A 162 -1.13 -1.49 -16.38
CA ILE A 162 -0.31 -2.41 -17.16
C ILE A 162 -1.17 -2.97 -18.29
N GLU A 163 -0.63 -3.00 -19.51
CA GLU A 163 -1.31 -3.63 -20.63
C GLU A 163 -1.40 -5.14 -20.41
N CYS A 164 -2.59 -5.70 -20.65
CA CYS A 164 -2.84 -7.11 -20.38
C CYS A 164 -2.70 -7.98 -21.62
N PRO A 165 -1.60 -8.75 -21.73
CA PRO A 165 -1.42 -9.67 -22.84
C PRO A 165 -2.40 -10.85 -22.72
N GLU A 166 -2.66 -11.51 -23.86
CA GLU A 166 -3.49 -12.70 -23.89
C GLU A 166 -2.89 -13.83 -23.02
N ARG A 167 -1.56 -13.95 -23.01
CA ARG A 167 -0.81 -14.93 -22.23
C ARG A 167 0.26 -14.23 -21.42
N TYR A 168 0.46 -14.70 -20.20
CA TYR A 168 1.44 -14.15 -19.27
C TYR A 168 1.83 -15.19 -18.22
N HIS A 169 2.90 -14.89 -17.48
CA HIS A 169 3.34 -15.70 -16.34
C HIS A 169 3.27 -14.90 -15.04
N LEU A 170 2.99 -15.61 -13.95
CA LEU A 170 3.13 -15.16 -12.57
C LEU A 170 4.00 -16.18 -11.85
N ILE A 171 4.94 -15.71 -11.04
CA ILE A 171 5.84 -16.58 -10.29
C ILE A 171 5.39 -16.58 -8.83
N PHE A 172 5.30 -17.76 -8.22
CA PHE A 172 4.95 -17.93 -6.81
C PHE A 172 6.11 -18.63 -6.08
N VAL A 173 6.55 -18.05 -4.98
CA VAL A 173 7.59 -18.61 -4.09
C VAL A 173 7.21 -18.36 -2.63
N GLY A 174 7.84 -19.07 -1.71
CA GLY A 174 7.76 -18.85 -0.26
C GLY A 174 9.07 -19.30 0.37
N ASP A 175 9.23 -19.05 1.67
CA ASP A 175 10.35 -19.57 2.45
C ASP A 175 11.74 -19.15 1.89
N ILE A 176 11.89 -17.86 1.59
CA ILE A 176 13.14 -17.31 1.03
C ILE A 176 14.18 -16.97 2.11
N GLN A 177 13.78 -16.94 3.39
CA GLN A 177 14.57 -16.50 4.54
C GLN A 177 15.86 -17.28 4.74
N THR A 178 15.90 -18.55 4.34
CA THR A 178 17.01 -19.45 4.67
C THR A 178 18.32 -19.11 3.97
N ASN A 179 18.27 -18.44 2.81
CA ASN A 179 19.46 -18.07 2.05
C ASN A 179 19.22 -16.88 1.09
N PRO A 180 19.36 -15.64 1.56
CA PRO A 180 19.17 -14.44 0.73
C PRO A 180 20.06 -14.40 -0.53
N THR A 181 21.29 -14.91 -0.46
CA THR A 181 22.19 -14.99 -1.63
C THR A 181 21.70 -15.98 -2.69
N GLN A 182 21.08 -17.10 -2.27
CA GLN A 182 20.45 -18.01 -3.22
C GLN A 182 19.22 -17.37 -3.85
N PHE A 183 18.44 -16.60 -3.07
CA PHE A 183 17.29 -15.88 -3.59
C PHE A 183 17.69 -14.80 -4.61
N GLU A 184 18.77 -14.05 -4.39
CA GLU A 184 19.32 -13.13 -5.40
C GLU A 184 19.63 -13.84 -6.73
N ARG A 185 20.20 -15.05 -6.70
CA ARG A 185 20.44 -15.85 -7.92
C ARG A 185 19.16 -16.30 -8.61
N ILE A 186 18.09 -16.50 -7.85
CA ILE A 186 16.75 -16.78 -8.41
C ILE A 186 16.25 -15.52 -9.12
N LEU A 187 16.41 -14.33 -8.53
CA LEU A 187 16.05 -13.07 -9.18
C LEU A 187 16.86 -12.82 -10.46
N ASP A 188 18.17 -13.10 -10.46
CA ASP A 188 19.01 -13.04 -11.67
C ASP A 188 18.45 -13.95 -12.76
N ARG A 189 18.04 -15.18 -12.39
CA ARG A 189 17.44 -16.11 -13.36
C ARG A 189 16.10 -15.62 -13.88
N ILE A 190 15.26 -15.05 -13.01
CA ILE A 190 13.99 -14.44 -13.42
C ILE A 190 14.27 -13.28 -14.38
N ALA A 191 15.31 -12.48 -14.16
CA ALA A 191 15.67 -11.37 -15.05
C ALA A 191 16.01 -11.84 -16.46
N ASP A 192 16.77 -12.94 -16.59
CA ASP A 192 17.02 -13.58 -17.90
C ASP A 192 15.71 -14.02 -18.57
N ASP A 193 14.80 -14.62 -17.80
CA ASP A 193 13.54 -15.14 -18.32
C ASP A 193 12.57 -14.00 -18.71
N VAL A 194 12.59 -12.83 -18.04
CA VAL A 194 11.75 -11.68 -18.37
C VAL A 194 11.92 -11.25 -19.82
N ALA A 195 13.16 -11.08 -20.29
CA ALA A 195 13.43 -10.66 -21.66
C ALA A 195 12.99 -11.72 -22.69
N VAL A 196 13.24 -13.00 -22.39
CA VAL A 196 12.86 -14.13 -23.26
C VAL A 196 11.34 -14.23 -23.39
N GLN A 197 10.64 -14.15 -22.26
CA GLN A 197 9.19 -14.28 -22.20
C GLN A 197 8.48 -13.07 -22.83
N ALA A 198 8.99 -11.85 -22.61
CA ALA A 198 8.49 -10.66 -23.29
C ALA A 198 8.62 -10.76 -24.82
N ALA A 199 9.76 -11.23 -25.33
CA ALA A 199 9.98 -11.43 -26.77
C ALA A 199 9.07 -12.50 -27.39
N ALA A 200 8.60 -13.46 -26.58
CA ALA A 200 7.64 -14.47 -26.98
C ALA A 200 6.17 -14.00 -26.94
N GLY A 201 5.90 -12.78 -26.48
CA GLY A 201 4.53 -12.27 -26.28
C GLY A 201 3.83 -12.87 -25.06
N GLU A 202 4.59 -13.43 -24.12
CA GLU A 202 4.08 -14.07 -22.90
C GLU A 202 4.81 -13.50 -21.67
N PRO A 203 4.75 -12.18 -21.36
CA PRO A 203 5.60 -11.58 -20.34
C PRO A 203 5.34 -12.12 -18.93
N ILE A 204 6.35 -12.03 -18.06
CA ILE A 204 6.22 -12.26 -16.61
C ILE A 204 5.71 -10.96 -15.98
N LEU A 205 4.52 -10.99 -15.37
CA LEU A 205 3.91 -9.77 -14.80
C LEU A 205 4.40 -9.47 -13.38
N GLY A 206 4.84 -10.47 -12.62
CA GLY A 206 5.23 -10.27 -11.24
C GLY A 206 5.59 -11.54 -10.49
N LEU A 207 6.13 -11.31 -9.29
CA LEU A 207 6.51 -12.30 -8.30
C LEU A 207 5.57 -12.18 -7.08
N VAL A 208 5.03 -13.31 -6.64
CA VAL A 208 4.25 -13.42 -5.41
C VAL A 208 5.07 -14.22 -4.40
N ILE A 209 5.26 -13.66 -3.20
CA ILE A 209 5.97 -14.32 -2.11
C ILE A 209 5.01 -14.59 -0.95
N VAL A 210 4.82 -15.87 -0.61
CA VAL A 210 3.87 -16.33 0.41
C VAL A 210 4.54 -16.57 1.77
N GLY A 211 5.01 -15.47 2.35
CA GLY A 211 5.57 -15.45 3.69
C GLY A 211 7.01 -15.95 3.79
N ASP A 212 7.51 -15.82 5.02
CA ASP A 212 8.84 -16.21 5.45
C ASP A 212 9.93 -15.53 4.61
N LEU A 213 9.86 -14.19 4.64
CA LEU A 213 10.84 -13.28 4.06
C LEU A 213 12.11 -13.20 4.91
N THR A 214 11.94 -13.34 6.22
CA THR A 214 12.98 -13.21 7.25
C THR A 214 12.99 -14.45 8.14
N GLU A 215 14.10 -14.71 8.84
CA GLU A 215 14.21 -15.89 9.74
C GLU A 215 13.84 -15.51 11.18
N TRP A 216 14.15 -14.29 11.60
CA TRP A 216 14.05 -13.84 12.99
C TRP A 216 13.22 -12.57 13.18
N SER A 217 12.48 -12.15 12.14
CA SER A 217 11.67 -10.94 12.11
C SER A 217 12.41 -9.69 12.61
N ASN A 218 13.70 -9.54 12.31
CA ASN A 218 14.47 -8.40 12.81
C ASN A 218 14.66 -7.32 11.73
N ALA A 219 14.88 -6.08 12.17
CA ALA A 219 14.96 -4.93 11.26
C ALA A 219 16.08 -5.06 10.22
N GLU A 220 17.22 -5.68 10.55
CA GLU A 220 18.33 -5.85 9.62
C GLU A 220 17.95 -6.81 8.48
N GLU A 221 17.24 -7.89 8.78
CA GLU A 221 16.73 -8.84 7.78
C GLU A 221 15.68 -8.20 6.87
N PHE A 222 14.76 -7.42 7.44
CA PHE A 222 13.75 -6.70 6.67
C PHE A 222 14.35 -5.63 5.75
N VAL A 223 15.34 -4.87 6.24
CA VAL A 223 16.11 -3.94 5.40
C VAL A 223 16.80 -4.69 4.28
N ARG A 224 17.49 -5.80 4.59
CA ARG A 224 18.21 -6.60 3.61
C ARG A 224 17.28 -7.18 2.55
N ILE A 225 16.13 -7.73 2.92
CA ILE A 225 15.19 -8.30 1.97
C ILE A 225 14.48 -7.22 1.16
N ALA A 226 14.19 -6.05 1.74
CA ALA A 226 13.68 -4.90 0.99
C ALA A 226 14.67 -4.39 -0.05
N GLU A 227 15.98 -4.38 0.24
CA GLU A 227 17.03 -4.06 -0.73
C GLU A 227 17.10 -5.08 -1.87
N ILE A 228 17.01 -6.38 -1.54
CA ILE A 228 17.00 -7.45 -2.55
C ILE A 228 15.78 -7.32 -3.46
N LEU A 229 14.58 -7.18 -2.88
CA LEU A 229 13.33 -7.03 -3.63
C LEU A 229 13.26 -5.71 -4.40
N GLY A 230 13.93 -4.66 -3.92
CA GLY A 230 14.07 -3.39 -4.65
C GLY A 230 14.84 -3.53 -5.98
N ASN A 231 15.62 -4.61 -6.13
CA ASN A 231 16.33 -4.96 -7.36
C ASN A 231 15.66 -6.09 -8.15
N ALA A 232 14.45 -6.52 -7.77
CA ALA A 232 13.72 -7.54 -8.52
C ALA A 232 13.43 -7.06 -9.96
N PRO A 233 13.43 -7.96 -10.96
CA PRO A 233 13.20 -7.59 -12.36
C PRO A 233 11.72 -7.36 -12.70
N VAL A 234 10.81 -7.71 -11.80
CA VAL A 234 9.35 -7.57 -11.94
C VAL A 234 8.74 -7.17 -10.58
N PRO A 235 7.58 -6.50 -10.55
CA PRO A 235 6.90 -6.17 -9.30
C PRO A 235 6.71 -7.38 -8.39
N VAL A 236 6.74 -7.12 -7.08
CA VAL A 236 6.67 -8.14 -6.03
C VAL A 236 5.51 -7.89 -5.07
N ALA A 237 4.57 -8.82 -5.02
CA ALA A 237 3.53 -8.88 -4.00
C ALA A 237 3.99 -9.85 -2.90
N VAL A 238 3.84 -9.45 -1.64
CA VAL A 238 4.26 -10.25 -0.48
C VAL A 238 3.15 -10.31 0.56
N THR A 239 3.06 -11.42 1.29
CA THR A 239 2.34 -11.52 2.57
C THR A 239 3.29 -12.05 3.64
N ALA A 240 2.90 -11.96 4.91
CA ALA A 240 3.72 -12.40 6.04
C ALA A 240 3.62 -13.91 6.26
N GLY A 241 4.76 -14.53 6.60
CA GLY A 241 4.84 -15.88 7.17
C GLY A 241 5.05 -15.84 8.68
N ASN A 242 5.18 -17.01 9.30
CA ASN A 242 5.35 -17.06 10.76
C ASN A 242 6.71 -16.50 11.21
N HIS A 243 7.75 -16.63 10.40
CA HIS A 243 9.07 -16.08 10.70
C HIS A 243 9.15 -14.56 10.49
N ASP A 244 8.11 -13.93 9.93
CA ASP A 244 8.07 -12.48 9.71
C ASP A 244 7.44 -11.70 10.85
N ILE A 245 6.75 -12.39 11.77
CA ILE A 245 5.91 -11.76 12.82
C ILE A 245 6.30 -12.14 14.25
N PHE A 246 7.44 -12.82 14.49
CA PHE A 246 7.84 -13.29 15.82
C PHE A 246 8.04 -12.17 16.85
N ARG A 247 8.28 -10.93 16.41
CA ARG A 247 8.47 -9.79 17.31
C ARG A 247 7.16 -9.04 17.54
N SER A 248 6.61 -9.19 18.74
CA SER A 248 5.32 -8.61 19.10
C SER A 248 5.29 -7.09 19.22
N SER A 249 6.40 -6.41 19.54
CA SER A 249 6.32 -4.99 19.92
C SER A 249 6.34 -3.99 18.76
N VAL A 250 6.71 -4.41 17.54
CA VAL A 250 6.78 -3.53 16.35
C VAL A 250 6.31 -4.29 15.11
N ALA A 251 5.50 -3.64 14.25
CA ALA A 251 4.97 -4.22 13.02
C ALA A 251 5.97 -4.11 11.86
N ILE A 252 7.19 -4.65 12.03
CA ILE A 252 8.32 -4.42 11.11
C ILE A 252 7.98 -4.87 9.68
N TYR A 253 7.27 -5.98 9.51
CA TYR A 253 6.76 -6.42 8.21
C TYR A 253 5.92 -5.32 7.54
N ASN A 254 4.92 -4.78 8.25
CA ASN A 254 4.00 -3.80 7.68
C ASN A 254 4.70 -2.47 7.38
N GLU A 255 5.60 -2.03 8.26
CA GLU A 255 6.42 -0.83 8.06
C GLU A 255 7.42 -0.97 6.88
N THR A 256 7.72 -2.20 6.46
CA THR A 256 8.63 -2.47 5.34
C THR A 256 7.88 -2.68 4.02
N PHE A 257 6.82 -3.49 4.04
CA PHE A 257 6.16 -3.98 2.83
C PHE A 257 4.72 -3.50 2.65
N GLY A 258 4.09 -3.03 3.73
CA GLY A 258 2.70 -2.57 3.76
C GLY A 258 1.72 -3.66 4.19
N PRO A 259 0.65 -3.91 3.42
CA PRO A 259 -0.40 -4.84 3.81
C PRO A 259 0.06 -6.30 3.84
N GLY A 260 -0.51 -7.06 4.77
CA GLY A 260 -0.48 -8.53 4.76
C GLY A 260 -1.76 -9.11 4.15
N ASN A 261 -2.88 -8.38 4.26
CA ASN A 261 -4.19 -8.77 3.75
C ASN A 261 -4.68 -7.80 2.67
N TYR A 262 -4.69 -8.25 1.43
CA TYR A 262 -5.12 -7.42 0.30
C TYR A 262 -5.40 -8.29 -0.91
N ALA A 263 -6.17 -7.78 -1.86
CA ALA A 263 -6.44 -8.50 -3.08
C ALA A 263 -6.37 -7.56 -4.29
N PHE A 264 -5.78 -8.04 -5.37
CA PHE A 264 -5.60 -7.28 -6.60
C PHE A 264 -5.77 -8.18 -7.83
N THR A 265 -5.94 -7.54 -8.99
CA THR A 265 -6.07 -8.25 -10.26
C THR A 265 -4.85 -7.96 -11.12
N ALA A 266 -4.14 -9.03 -11.48
CA ALA A 266 -3.11 -9.00 -12.51
C ALA A 266 -3.75 -9.59 -13.79
N CYS A 267 -4.21 -8.71 -14.66
CA CYS A 267 -4.93 -9.07 -15.88
C CYS A 267 -6.17 -9.93 -15.65
N ARG A 268 -6.13 -11.22 -15.96
CA ARG A 268 -7.28 -12.12 -15.82
C ARG A 268 -7.16 -13.01 -14.59
N THR A 269 -6.20 -12.72 -13.70
CA THR A 269 -5.98 -13.44 -12.45
C THR A 269 -6.18 -12.52 -11.26
N ARG A 270 -7.19 -12.82 -10.45
CA ARG A 270 -7.40 -12.25 -9.13
C ARG A 270 -6.50 -12.97 -8.13
N ILE A 271 -5.78 -12.21 -7.31
CA ILE A 271 -4.88 -12.73 -6.28
C ILE A 271 -5.33 -12.14 -4.96
N ALA A 272 -5.63 -13.00 -3.99
CA ALA A 272 -5.95 -12.63 -2.62
C ALA A 272 -4.79 -13.03 -1.71
N MET A 273 -4.04 -12.04 -1.24
CA MET A 273 -2.97 -12.19 -0.26
C MET A 273 -3.59 -12.18 1.13
N LEU A 274 -3.39 -13.24 1.90
CA LEU A 274 -3.94 -13.35 3.26
C LEU A 274 -2.82 -13.60 4.25
N ASP A 275 -2.71 -12.71 5.24
CA ASP A 275 -1.78 -12.84 6.34
C ASP A 275 -2.27 -13.97 7.25
N THR A 276 -1.60 -15.10 7.10
CA THR A 276 -1.82 -16.28 7.91
C THR A 276 -0.65 -16.52 8.84
N GLY A 277 0.31 -15.60 8.99
CA GLY A 277 1.57 -15.84 9.71
C GLY A 277 1.39 -16.33 11.15
N SER A 278 0.25 -16.03 11.77
CA SER A 278 -0.11 -16.50 13.13
C SER A 278 -0.82 -17.87 13.15
N ALA A 279 -0.85 -18.59 12.02
CA ALA A 279 -1.69 -19.77 11.75
C ALA A 279 -3.21 -19.53 11.86
N GLU A 280 -3.63 -18.27 11.93
CA GLU A 280 -5.03 -17.82 11.97
C GLU A 280 -5.18 -16.54 11.14
N LEU A 281 -6.43 -16.20 10.76
CA LEU A 281 -6.77 -14.91 10.16
C LEU A 281 -7.30 -13.96 11.23
N ALA A 282 -7.07 -12.66 11.03
CA ALA A 282 -7.76 -11.63 11.80
C ALA A 282 -9.28 -11.74 11.65
N ARG A 283 -10.05 -11.48 12.70
CA ARG A 283 -11.52 -11.58 12.66
C ARG A 283 -12.13 -10.58 11.69
N SER A 284 -11.55 -9.39 11.58
CA SER A 284 -11.96 -8.40 10.58
C SER A 284 -11.73 -8.89 9.15
N ILE A 285 -10.68 -9.67 8.91
CA ILE A 285 -10.36 -10.28 7.61
C ILE A 285 -11.27 -11.47 7.31
N GLU A 286 -11.56 -12.33 8.30
CA GLU A 286 -12.57 -13.40 8.16
C GLU A 286 -13.91 -12.83 7.67
N GLY A 287 -14.35 -11.70 8.26
CA GLY A 287 -15.57 -11.01 7.85
C GLY A 287 -15.52 -10.42 6.43
N ARG A 288 -14.33 -10.22 5.87
CA ARG A 288 -14.08 -9.69 4.53
C ARG A 288 -13.68 -10.74 3.50
N LEU A 289 -13.62 -12.03 3.86
CA LEU A 289 -13.23 -13.08 2.92
C LEU A 289 -14.10 -13.10 1.65
N GLY A 290 -15.39 -12.79 1.76
CA GLY A 290 -16.28 -12.70 0.59
C GLY A 290 -15.87 -11.60 -0.40
N GLU A 291 -15.34 -10.48 0.09
CA GLU A 291 -14.81 -9.37 -0.71
C GLU A 291 -13.43 -9.71 -1.28
N LEU A 292 -12.52 -10.21 -0.44
CA LEU A 292 -11.15 -10.52 -0.83
C LEU A 292 -11.08 -11.68 -1.84
N LEU A 293 -11.97 -12.66 -1.71
CA LEU A 293 -12.08 -13.83 -2.58
C LEU A 293 -13.13 -13.66 -3.69
N ASP A 294 -13.69 -12.46 -3.87
CA ASP A 294 -14.50 -12.17 -5.06
C ASP A 294 -13.58 -12.14 -6.29
N PRO A 295 -13.82 -12.98 -7.33
CA PRO A 295 -13.05 -12.94 -8.57
C PRO A 295 -13.15 -11.60 -9.30
N GLN A 296 -14.18 -10.78 -9.05
CA GLN A 296 -14.42 -9.49 -9.70
C GLN A 296 -14.33 -9.57 -11.24
N GLY A 297 -14.83 -10.67 -11.82
CA GLY A 297 -14.80 -10.90 -13.27
C GLY A 297 -13.47 -11.45 -13.82
N ALA A 298 -12.48 -11.75 -12.98
CA ALA A 298 -11.28 -12.48 -13.37
C ALA A 298 -11.59 -13.94 -13.73
N ASP A 299 -10.83 -14.51 -14.66
CA ASP A 299 -10.95 -15.91 -15.09
C ASP A 299 -10.42 -16.88 -14.01
N PHE A 300 -9.42 -16.43 -13.25
CA PHE A 300 -8.75 -17.21 -12.22
C PHE A 300 -8.73 -16.46 -10.90
N LEU A 301 -8.89 -17.20 -9.80
CA LEU A 301 -8.71 -16.72 -8.43
C LEU A 301 -7.64 -17.57 -7.74
N ILE A 302 -6.63 -16.91 -7.18
CA ILE A 302 -5.57 -17.55 -6.39
C ILE A 302 -5.59 -16.93 -4.99
N ALA A 303 -5.85 -17.76 -3.99
CA ALA A 303 -5.62 -17.38 -2.59
C ALA A 303 -4.17 -17.75 -2.21
N ALA A 304 -3.43 -16.76 -1.73
CA ALA A 304 -2.03 -16.83 -1.38
C ALA A 304 -1.88 -16.70 0.14
N THR A 305 -1.48 -17.80 0.78
CA THR A 305 -1.35 -17.95 2.24
C THR A 305 -0.01 -18.59 2.57
N HIS A 306 0.58 -18.24 3.71
CA HIS A 306 1.76 -18.94 4.22
C HIS A 306 1.38 -20.29 4.83
N TYR A 307 0.45 -20.31 5.79
CA TYR A 307 -0.14 -21.57 6.26
C TYR A 307 -1.30 -21.95 5.34
N PRO A 308 -1.19 -23.04 4.58
CA PRO A 308 -2.27 -23.46 3.71
C PRO A 308 -3.41 -24.10 4.52
N PRO A 309 -4.67 -24.03 4.02
CA PRO A 309 -5.85 -24.44 4.78
C PRO A 309 -6.13 -25.96 4.73
N TYR A 310 -5.13 -26.81 4.99
CA TYR A 310 -5.27 -28.28 4.96
C TYR A 310 -4.45 -29.03 6.02
#